data_AF-A0A2Z4V293-F1
#
_entry.id   AF-A0A2Z4V293-F1
#
_cell.length_a   1.000
_cell.length_b   1.000
_cell.length_c   1.000
_cell.angle_alpha   90.00
_cell.angle_beta   90.00
_cell.angle_gamma   90.00
#
_symmetry.space_group_name_H-M   'P 1'
#
loop_
_entity.id
_entity.type
_entity.pdbx_description
1 polymer ?
#
loop_
_entity_poly.entity_id
_entity_poly.type
_entity_poly.pdbx_seq_one_letter_code
_entity_poly.pdbx_strand_id
1 'polypeptide(L)'
;MTTDREDPVPLHIAFRDPAALRARCEVSTVRTTRPEETSHEPGAVVPTGQWRPMADADIRAVTAPRRPLDSTLVEIVQPSYRGGLPLEDLPRSLGDPDAVYLGQALAKPDMITTTENYATGRLLGLHLDNWDKLPYAEKHTGRRRLCLNLGPGTRYIILGNIDAQAVCRAVHPADSTQRYPHTDDYRSYVASGRSIRVFRIRLAPGEGYVAPTEYLLHDGSTEAENHPSAAAFWLGRWPCGILPSLA
;
A
#
# COMPACT_ATOMS: atom_id res chain seq x y z
N MET A 1 15.43 -21.97 23.54
CA MET A 1 14.74 -22.52 22.35
C MET A 1 13.37 -21.84 22.30
N THR A 2 13.35 -20.60 21.83
CA THR A 2 12.12 -19.82 21.66
C THR A 2 11.46 -20.33 20.41
N THR A 3 10.26 -20.89 20.55
CA THR A 3 9.39 -21.20 19.42
C THR A 3 9.14 -19.90 18.66
N ASP A 4 9.62 -19.81 17.41
CA ASP A 4 9.20 -18.80 16.46
C ASP A 4 7.68 -18.93 16.29
N ARG A 5 6.92 -18.20 17.10
CA ARG A 5 5.59 -17.79 16.69
C ARG A 5 5.85 -16.82 15.55
N GLU A 6 5.62 -17.27 14.32
CA GLU A 6 5.43 -16.33 13.21
C GLU A 6 4.32 -15.38 13.65
N ASP A 7 4.69 -14.13 13.94
CA ASP A 7 3.72 -13.09 14.20
C ASP A 7 2.78 -13.03 12.98
N PRO A 8 1.46 -13.01 13.18
CA PRO A 8 0.50 -13.07 12.08
C PRO A 8 0.76 -11.92 11.12
N VAL A 9 0.84 -12.23 9.82
CA VAL A 9 1.04 -11.24 8.76
C VAL A 9 -0.23 -10.38 8.68
N PRO A 10 -0.17 -9.07 8.98
CA PRO A 10 -1.34 -8.18 8.94
C PRO A 10 -1.74 -7.77 7.53
N LEU A 11 -1.00 -8.16 6.50
CA LEU A 11 -1.38 -7.96 5.10
C LEU A 11 -2.14 -9.18 4.59
N HIS A 12 -3.39 -8.96 4.20
CA HIS A 12 -4.21 -9.90 3.46
C HIS A 12 -4.59 -9.33 2.11
N ILE A 13 -4.62 -10.18 1.08
CA ILE A 13 -5.09 -9.81 -0.26
C ILE A 13 -6.32 -10.65 -0.55
N ALA A 14 -7.42 -10.01 -0.94
CA ALA A 14 -8.59 -10.72 -1.43
C ALA A 14 -8.27 -11.32 -2.80
N PHE A 15 -8.43 -12.64 -2.94
CA PHE A 15 -8.32 -13.31 -4.22
C PHE A 15 -9.19 -14.58 -4.27
N ARG A 16 -9.53 -15.03 -5.48
CA ARG A 16 -10.26 -16.27 -5.78
C ARG A 16 -9.38 -17.30 -6.46
N ASP A 17 -8.40 -16.85 -7.24
CA ASP A 17 -7.48 -17.74 -7.97
C ASP A 17 -6.01 -17.45 -7.57
N PRO A 18 -5.35 -18.38 -6.84
CA PRO A 18 -3.93 -18.26 -6.52
C PRO A 18 -3.02 -18.07 -7.75
N ALA A 19 -3.39 -18.64 -8.91
CA ALA A 19 -2.62 -18.49 -10.14
C ALA A 19 -2.73 -17.06 -10.69
N ALA A 20 -3.95 -16.50 -10.72
CA ALA A 20 -4.19 -15.10 -11.09
C ALA A 20 -3.43 -14.14 -10.17
N LEU A 21 -3.46 -14.35 -8.85
CA LEU A 21 -2.68 -13.57 -7.89
C LEU A 21 -1.18 -13.64 -8.22
N ARG A 22 -0.63 -14.85 -8.39
CA ARG A 22 0.79 -15.06 -8.71
C ARG A 22 1.20 -14.36 -10.01
N ALA A 23 0.32 -14.33 -11.01
CA ALA A 23 0.58 -13.71 -12.32
C ALA A 23 0.63 -12.16 -12.30
N ARG A 24 0.22 -11.53 -11.19
CA ARG A 24 0.26 -10.06 -11.05
C ARG A 24 1.07 -9.56 -9.86
N CYS A 25 1.61 -10.47 -9.05
CA CYS A 25 2.29 -10.12 -7.82
C CYS A 25 3.74 -10.61 -7.82
N GLU A 26 4.62 -9.74 -7.36
CA GLU A 26 6.02 -10.06 -7.09
C GLU A 26 6.38 -9.64 -5.67
N VAL A 27 7.42 -10.27 -5.14
CA VAL A 27 7.86 -10.12 -3.76
C VAL A 27 9.30 -9.64 -3.73
N SER A 28 9.60 -8.75 -2.79
CA SER A 28 10.95 -8.29 -2.51
C SER A 28 11.09 -7.92 -1.03
N THR A 29 12.19 -7.26 -0.68
CA THR A 29 12.41 -6.63 0.62
C THR A 29 12.67 -5.14 0.42
N VAL A 30 12.83 -4.42 1.53
CA VAL A 30 13.18 -3.01 1.53
C VAL A 30 14.64 -2.76 1.90
N ARG A 31 15.09 -1.55 1.59
CA ARG A 31 16.34 -0.94 2.06
C ARG A 31 16.10 0.54 2.34
N THR A 32 17.02 1.15 3.06
CA THR A 32 17.11 2.61 3.16
C THR A 32 17.82 3.17 1.93
N THR A 33 17.45 4.37 1.50
CA THR A 33 18.18 5.11 0.47
C THR A 33 19.58 5.48 0.95
N ARG A 34 20.53 5.48 0.01
CA ARG A 34 21.92 5.84 0.26
C ARG A 34 22.10 7.36 0.13
N PRO A 35 23.14 7.96 0.75
CA PRO A 35 23.35 9.41 0.70
C PRO A 35 23.43 10.01 -0.71
N GLU A 36 23.91 9.25 -1.70
CA GLU A 36 24.00 9.66 -3.11
C GLU A 36 22.66 9.64 -3.86
N GLU A 37 21.63 8.95 -3.34
CA GLU A 37 20.30 8.85 -3.95
C GLU A 37 19.45 10.08 -3.61
N THR A 38 19.69 11.19 -4.32
CA THR A 38 19.10 12.50 -4.01
C THR A 38 17.65 12.69 -4.46
N SER A 39 17.09 11.76 -5.26
CA SER A 39 15.71 11.82 -5.75
C SER A 39 14.68 11.53 -4.66
N HIS A 40 15.08 10.81 -3.61
CA HIS A 40 14.24 10.48 -2.47
C HIS A 40 14.65 11.28 -1.24
N GLU A 41 13.79 11.31 -0.23
CA GLU A 41 14.16 11.86 1.06
C GLU A 41 15.31 11.07 1.71
N PRO A 42 16.19 11.74 2.47
CA PRO A 42 17.21 11.04 3.24
C PRO A 42 16.56 10.03 4.19
N GLY A 43 17.02 8.78 4.14
CA GLY A 43 16.48 7.73 5.00
C GLY A 43 15.16 7.12 4.49
N ALA A 44 14.69 7.48 3.30
CA ALA A 44 13.51 6.88 2.69
C ALA A 44 13.64 5.35 2.61
N VAL A 45 12.53 4.65 2.84
CA VAL A 45 12.44 3.21 2.69
C VAL A 45 11.99 2.91 1.27
N VAL A 46 12.78 2.14 0.52
CA VAL A 46 12.50 1.79 -0.88
C VAL A 46 12.65 0.28 -1.09
N PRO A 47 12.00 -0.32 -2.10
CA PRO A 47 12.26 -1.71 -2.47
C PRO A 47 13.72 -1.91 -2.87
N THR A 48 14.24 -3.12 -2.70
CA THR A 48 15.59 -3.47 -3.17
C THR A 48 15.67 -3.69 -4.69
N GLY A 49 14.53 -3.75 -5.39
CA GLY A 49 14.45 -4.05 -6.84
C GLY A 49 14.63 -5.52 -7.20
N GLN A 50 15.03 -6.38 -6.25
CA GLN A 50 15.22 -7.82 -6.44
C GLN A 50 13.88 -8.59 -6.44
N TRP A 51 12.98 -8.18 -7.32
CA TRP A 51 11.65 -8.76 -7.44
C TRP A 51 11.73 -10.21 -7.90
N ARG A 52 10.98 -11.06 -7.21
CA ARG A 52 10.78 -12.46 -7.59
C ARG A 52 9.29 -12.77 -7.69
N PRO A 53 8.88 -13.73 -8.52
CA PRO A 53 7.52 -14.26 -8.48
C PRO A 53 7.12 -14.73 -7.08
N MET A 54 5.83 -14.66 -6.76
CA MET A 54 5.30 -15.23 -5.51
C MET A 54 5.48 -16.74 -5.46
N ALA A 55 6.04 -17.23 -4.35
CA ALA A 55 6.06 -18.65 -4.00
C ALA A 55 4.76 -19.03 -3.25
N ASP A 56 4.49 -20.33 -3.11
CA ASP A 56 3.30 -20.81 -2.41
C ASP A 56 3.24 -20.36 -0.94
N ALA A 57 4.41 -20.21 -0.30
CA ALA A 57 4.50 -19.68 1.05
C ALA A 57 4.06 -18.21 1.12
N ASP A 58 4.36 -17.42 0.10
CA ASP A 58 3.93 -16.02 0.03
C ASP A 58 2.42 -15.91 -0.14
N ILE A 59 1.83 -16.76 -0.98
CA ILE A 59 0.37 -16.82 -1.19
C ILE A 59 -0.31 -17.18 0.13
N ARG A 60 0.16 -18.23 0.81
CA ARG A 60 -0.39 -18.62 2.13
C ARG A 60 -0.29 -17.48 3.14
N ALA A 61 0.83 -16.76 3.16
CA ALA A 61 1.05 -15.67 4.10
C ALA A 61 0.08 -14.49 3.91
N VAL A 62 -0.35 -14.21 2.67
CA VAL A 62 -1.28 -13.10 2.37
C VAL A 62 -2.73 -13.56 2.18
N THR A 63 -3.01 -14.86 2.31
CA THR A 63 -4.37 -15.38 2.18
C THR A 63 -5.23 -14.84 3.31
N ALA A 64 -6.32 -14.16 2.96
CA ALA A 64 -7.25 -13.64 3.94
C ALA A 64 -7.89 -14.78 4.76
N PRO A 65 -8.04 -14.64 6.08
CA PRO A 65 -8.88 -15.54 6.86
C PRO A 65 -10.34 -15.45 6.41
N ARG A 66 -11.19 -16.37 6.85
CA ARG A 66 -12.62 -16.40 6.47
C ARG A 66 -13.37 -15.09 6.75
N ARG A 67 -12.91 -14.31 7.72
CA ARG A 67 -13.44 -12.99 8.09
C ARG A 67 -12.27 -12.05 8.34
N PRO A 68 -11.69 -11.46 7.28
CA PRO A 68 -10.59 -10.51 7.46
C PRO A 68 -11.10 -9.20 8.06
N LEU A 69 -10.21 -8.49 8.75
CA LEU A 69 -10.48 -7.12 9.17
C LEU A 69 -10.23 -6.17 8.00
N ASP A 70 -11.08 -5.15 7.86
CA ASP A 70 -10.93 -4.09 6.86
C ASP A 70 -9.54 -3.42 6.92
N SER A 71 -8.97 -3.32 8.13
CA SER A 71 -7.66 -2.76 8.42
C SER A 71 -6.48 -3.58 7.90
N THR A 72 -6.73 -4.83 7.50
CA THR A 72 -5.71 -5.79 7.05
C THR A 72 -5.89 -6.21 5.59
N LEU A 73 -7.05 -5.91 4.99
CA LEU A 73 -7.43 -6.43 3.69
C LEU A 73 -7.18 -5.43 2.56
N VAL A 74 -6.50 -5.91 1.52
CA VAL A 74 -6.35 -5.23 0.23
C VAL A 74 -7.20 -5.95 -0.82
N GLU A 75 -7.97 -5.19 -1.57
CA GLU A 75 -8.82 -5.70 -2.65
C GLU A 75 -8.41 -5.05 -3.97
N ILE A 76 -8.15 -5.86 -4.99
CA ILE A 76 -7.94 -5.36 -6.36
C ILE A 76 -9.30 -5.27 -7.04
N VAL A 77 -9.62 -4.11 -7.60
CA VAL A 77 -10.96 -3.77 -8.10
C VAL A 77 -10.87 -3.22 -9.52
N GLN A 78 -11.96 -3.35 -10.29
CA GLN A 78 -12.11 -2.70 -11.59
C GLN A 78 -13.49 -2.05 -11.63
N PRO A 79 -13.63 -0.86 -11.04
CA PRO A 79 -14.90 -0.17 -11.04
C PRO A 79 -15.31 0.16 -12.48
N SER A 80 -16.60 0.05 -12.78
CA SER A 80 -17.14 0.45 -14.08
C SER A 80 -17.11 1.97 -14.20
N TYR A 81 -16.00 2.51 -14.70
CA TYR A 81 -15.90 3.92 -15.05
C TYR A 81 -16.64 4.16 -16.38
N ARG A 82 -17.72 4.94 -16.33
CA ARG A 82 -18.41 5.41 -17.54
C ARG A 82 -17.82 6.76 -17.93
N GLY A 83 -17.20 6.82 -19.11
CA GLY A 83 -16.71 8.08 -19.66
C GLY A 83 -17.81 9.14 -19.66
N GLY A 84 -17.50 10.34 -19.17
CA GLY A 84 -18.42 11.49 -19.12
C GLY A 84 -19.05 11.77 -17.74
N LEU A 85 -18.86 10.90 -16.75
CA LEU A 85 -19.18 11.23 -15.36
C LEU A 85 -17.96 11.84 -14.65
N PRO A 86 -18.14 12.83 -13.76
CA PRO A 86 -17.05 13.35 -12.96
C PRO A 86 -16.43 12.26 -12.06
N LEU A 87 -15.11 12.28 -11.89
CA LEU A 87 -14.40 11.28 -11.07
C LEU A 87 -14.84 11.34 -9.60
N GLU A 88 -15.19 12.53 -9.11
CA GLU A 88 -15.69 12.74 -7.75
C GLU A 88 -16.97 11.96 -7.44
N ASP A 89 -17.78 11.59 -8.45
CA ASP A 89 -19.02 10.82 -8.26
C ASP A 89 -18.80 9.30 -8.23
N LEU A 90 -17.59 8.84 -8.60
CA LEU A 90 -17.28 7.41 -8.66
C LEU A 90 -17.58 6.68 -7.34
N PRO A 91 -17.19 7.18 -6.15
CA PRO A 91 -17.39 6.47 -4.90
C PRO A 91 -18.85 6.16 -4.55
N ARG A 92 -19.78 7.05 -4.95
CA ARG A 92 -21.22 6.84 -4.73
C ARG A 92 -21.69 5.54 -5.37
N SER A 93 -21.19 5.24 -6.57
CA SER A 93 -21.49 3.97 -7.27
C SER A 93 -20.79 2.75 -6.66
N LEU A 94 -19.76 2.99 -5.84
CA LEU A 94 -18.94 1.98 -5.17
C LEU A 94 -19.35 1.75 -3.71
N GLY A 95 -20.50 2.30 -3.29
CA GLY A 95 -21.09 2.03 -1.98
C GLY A 95 -20.64 2.96 -0.86
N ASP A 96 -19.89 4.02 -1.16
CA ASP A 96 -19.56 5.06 -0.17
C ASP A 96 -19.82 6.47 -0.76
N PRO A 97 -21.00 7.06 -0.50
CA PRO A 97 -21.33 8.40 -0.97
C PRO A 97 -20.56 9.51 -0.24
N ASP A 98 -19.93 9.21 0.90
CA ASP A 98 -19.22 10.17 1.76
C ASP A 98 -17.70 10.09 1.58
N ALA A 99 -17.21 9.26 0.66
CA ALA A 99 -15.79 9.15 0.37
C ALA A 99 -15.24 10.48 -0.15
N VAL A 100 -14.09 10.89 0.39
CA VAL A 100 -13.46 12.16 0.07
C VAL A 100 -12.50 11.96 -1.11
N TYR A 101 -12.71 12.69 -2.20
CA TYR A 101 -11.76 12.75 -3.29
C TYR A 101 -10.50 13.49 -2.86
N LEU A 102 -9.35 12.82 -2.96
CA LEU A 102 -8.05 13.34 -2.54
C LEU A 102 -7.27 13.98 -3.70
N GLY A 103 -7.71 13.76 -4.94
CA GLY A 103 -7.08 14.31 -6.13
C GLY A 103 -6.45 13.24 -7.04
N GLN A 104 -5.55 13.70 -7.90
CA GLN A 104 -4.83 12.86 -8.88
C GLN A 104 -3.33 13.07 -8.78
N ALA A 105 -2.59 12.05 -9.19
CA ALA A 105 -1.15 12.14 -9.37
C ALA A 105 -0.74 11.59 -10.74
N LEU A 106 0.30 12.20 -11.31
CA LEU A 106 0.99 11.72 -12.50
C LEU A 106 2.32 11.12 -12.08
N ALA A 107 2.59 9.90 -12.50
CA ALA A 107 3.88 9.25 -12.34
C ALA A 107 4.58 9.15 -13.70
N LYS A 108 5.87 9.47 -13.72
CA LYS A 108 6.74 9.20 -14.88
C LYS A 108 6.92 7.68 -15.05
N PRO A 109 7.34 7.22 -16.23
CA PRO A 109 7.81 5.85 -16.39
C PRO A 109 9.01 5.56 -15.45
N ASP A 110 9.21 4.28 -15.15
CA ASP A 110 10.38 3.75 -14.43
C ASP A 110 10.66 4.37 -13.05
N MET A 111 9.62 4.65 -12.26
CA MET A 111 9.77 5.15 -10.89
C MET A 111 9.65 4.02 -9.87
N ILE A 112 10.68 3.84 -9.04
CA ILE A 112 10.70 2.85 -7.94
C ILE A 112 9.56 3.12 -6.94
N THR A 113 9.36 4.38 -6.55
CA THR A 113 8.20 4.86 -5.79
C THR A 113 7.67 6.16 -6.40
N THR A 114 6.40 6.52 -6.14
CA THR A 114 5.72 7.59 -6.89
C THR A 114 5.28 8.79 -6.06
N THR A 115 5.21 8.67 -4.73
CA THR A 115 4.70 9.76 -3.91
C THR A 115 5.78 10.81 -3.61
N GLU A 116 5.55 12.02 -4.10
CA GLU A 116 6.40 13.18 -3.83
C GLU A 116 5.98 13.90 -2.54
N ASN A 117 6.95 14.36 -1.77
CA ASN A 117 6.75 15.38 -0.76
C ASN A 117 6.69 16.75 -1.43
N TYR A 118 5.50 17.36 -1.47
CA TYR A 118 5.30 18.67 -2.10
C TYR A 118 6.15 19.80 -1.52
N ALA A 119 6.59 19.69 -0.25
CA ALA A 119 7.44 20.72 0.37
C ALA A 119 8.89 20.67 -0.13
N THR A 120 9.38 19.48 -0.50
CA THR A 120 10.79 19.26 -0.87
C THR A 120 11.00 18.89 -2.33
N GLY A 121 9.94 18.46 -3.02
CA GLY A 121 9.98 17.90 -4.37
C GLY A 121 10.68 16.54 -4.47
N ARG A 122 10.97 15.89 -3.34
CA ARG A 122 11.61 14.56 -3.29
C ARG A 122 10.59 13.46 -3.06
N LEU A 123 10.91 12.25 -3.49
CA LEU A 123 10.07 11.08 -3.25
C LEU A 123 10.16 10.61 -1.80
N LEU A 124 9.03 10.30 -1.18
CA LEU A 124 8.96 9.83 0.21
C LEU A 124 9.56 8.43 0.40
N GLY A 125 9.46 7.59 -0.64
CA GLY A 125 9.57 6.14 -0.51
C GLY A 125 8.28 5.54 0.05
N LEU A 126 8.34 4.24 0.40
CA LEU A 126 7.24 3.59 1.10
C LEU A 126 6.89 4.36 2.38
N HIS A 127 5.61 4.64 2.55
CA HIS A 127 5.11 5.52 3.59
C HIS A 127 3.80 5.00 4.22
N LEU A 128 3.43 5.64 5.32
CA LEU A 128 2.17 5.44 6.00
C LEU A 128 1.33 6.71 5.83
N ASP A 129 0.09 6.56 5.35
CA ASP A 129 -0.84 7.68 5.32
C ASP A 129 -1.26 8.08 6.75
N ASN A 130 -1.65 9.34 6.91
CA ASN A 130 -2.10 9.93 8.18
C ASN A 130 -3.20 10.97 7.98
N TRP A 131 -4.12 10.72 7.04
CA TRP A 131 -5.28 11.58 6.77
C TRP A 131 -6.22 11.69 7.96
N ASP A 132 -6.49 10.57 8.63
CA ASP A 132 -7.36 10.51 9.81
C ASP A 132 -6.66 10.94 11.11
N LYS A 133 -5.33 11.09 11.08
CA LYS A 133 -4.50 11.50 12.23
C LYS A 133 -4.77 10.67 13.50
N LEU A 134 -4.95 9.36 13.33
CA LEU A 134 -5.34 8.48 14.43
C LEU A 134 -4.17 8.14 15.36
N PRO A 135 -4.40 8.12 16.69
CA PRO A 135 -3.41 7.66 17.64
C PRO A 135 -3.20 6.15 17.51
N TYR A 136 -2.12 5.65 18.14
CA TYR A 136 -1.74 4.24 18.13
C TYR A 136 -2.92 3.30 18.35
N ALA A 137 -3.71 3.49 19.41
CA ALA A 137 -4.80 2.58 19.79
C ALA A 137 -5.88 2.45 18.70
N GLU A 138 -6.11 3.52 17.94
CA GLU A 138 -7.16 3.62 16.93
C GLU A 138 -6.62 3.47 15.50
N LYS A 139 -5.31 3.33 15.30
CA LYS A 139 -4.70 3.34 13.96
C LYS A 139 -5.31 2.29 13.00
N HIS A 140 -5.75 1.16 13.54
CA HIS A 140 -6.44 0.10 12.80
C HIS A 140 -7.86 0.47 12.33
N THR A 141 -8.49 1.52 12.86
CA THR A 141 -9.84 1.97 12.45
C THR A 141 -9.80 3.02 11.33
N GLY A 142 -8.61 3.32 10.80
CA GLY A 142 -8.40 4.23 9.69
C GLY A 142 -9.24 3.88 8.48
N ARG A 143 -9.70 4.91 7.78
CA ARG A 143 -10.38 4.77 6.49
C ARG A 143 -9.46 4.09 5.48
N ARG A 144 -10.08 3.40 4.52
CA ARG A 144 -9.37 2.75 3.42
C ARG A 144 -9.26 3.73 2.27
N ARG A 145 -8.18 3.62 1.50
CA ARG A 145 -7.94 4.42 0.30
C ARG A 145 -8.35 3.61 -0.92
N LEU A 146 -9.24 4.17 -1.73
CA LEU A 146 -9.48 3.73 -3.09
C LEU A 146 -8.49 4.45 -4.00
N CYS A 147 -7.88 3.70 -4.89
CA CYS A 147 -7.04 4.24 -5.95
C CYS A 147 -7.44 3.60 -7.27
N LEU A 148 -7.55 4.41 -8.32
CA LEU A 148 -7.82 3.95 -9.69
C LEU A 148 -6.65 4.33 -10.60
N ASN A 149 -6.12 3.37 -11.35
CA ASN A 149 -5.19 3.65 -12.43
C ASN A 149 -5.97 4.18 -13.65
N LEU A 150 -5.77 5.44 -13.98
CA LEU A 150 -6.40 6.09 -15.14
C LEU A 150 -5.59 5.85 -16.45
N GLY A 151 -4.40 5.28 -16.34
CA GLY A 151 -3.52 5.00 -17.49
C GLY A 151 -2.75 6.23 -17.97
N PRO A 152 -2.16 6.18 -19.18
CA PRO A 152 -2.21 5.06 -20.12
C PRO A 152 -1.32 3.87 -19.71
N GLY A 153 -0.31 4.09 -18.87
CA GLY A 153 0.60 3.04 -18.41
C GLY A 153 0.02 2.13 -17.33
N THR A 154 0.59 0.94 -17.22
CA THR A 154 0.46 0.09 -16.03
C THR A 154 1.10 0.79 -14.84
N ARG A 155 0.57 0.53 -13.65
CA ARG A 155 1.24 0.90 -12.40
C ARG A 155 1.17 -0.26 -11.41
N TYR A 156 1.92 -0.15 -10.33
CA TYR A 156 1.91 -1.08 -9.22
C TYR A 156 1.48 -0.36 -7.94
N ILE A 157 0.80 -1.09 -7.05
CA ILE A 157 0.83 -0.76 -5.62
C ILE A 157 1.88 -1.63 -4.95
N ILE A 158 2.73 -1.04 -4.12
CA ILE A 158 3.67 -1.71 -3.24
C ILE A 158 3.09 -1.73 -1.82
N LEU A 159 3.12 -2.88 -1.15
CA LEU A 159 2.58 -3.10 0.19
C LEU A 159 3.58 -3.83 1.08
N GLY A 160 3.82 -3.30 2.28
CA GLY A 160 4.59 -3.98 3.32
C GLY A 160 3.74 -5.01 4.06
N ASN A 161 4.39 -6.08 4.52
CA ASN A 161 3.75 -7.18 5.23
C ASN A 161 3.68 -6.98 6.76
N ILE A 162 3.83 -5.76 7.24
CA ILE A 162 3.81 -5.39 8.66
C ILE A 162 2.95 -4.15 8.86
N ASP A 163 2.25 -4.09 9.98
CA ASP A 163 1.35 -2.99 10.30
C ASP A 163 2.03 -1.89 11.13
N ALA A 164 1.43 -0.72 11.09
CA ALA A 164 1.92 0.47 11.77
C ALA A 164 2.04 0.30 13.29
N GLN A 165 1.16 -0.48 13.93
CA GLN A 165 1.23 -0.70 15.37
C GLN A 165 2.38 -1.62 15.76
N ALA A 166 2.66 -2.66 14.97
CA ALA A 166 3.78 -3.56 15.16
C ALA A 166 5.11 -2.82 14.99
N VAL A 167 5.23 -2.01 13.95
CA VAL A 167 6.41 -1.16 13.75
C VAL A 167 6.57 -0.18 14.90
N CYS A 168 5.52 0.55 15.28
CA CYS A 168 5.57 1.52 16.38
C CYS A 168 5.97 0.88 17.72
N ARG A 169 5.46 -0.32 18.06
CA ARG A 169 5.91 -1.08 19.25
C ARG A 169 7.39 -1.45 19.19
N ALA A 170 7.87 -1.84 18.02
CA ALA A 170 9.24 -2.29 17.85
C ALA A 170 10.27 -1.14 17.90
N VAL A 171 9.87 0.09 17.53
CA VAL A 171 10.74 1.27 17.59
C VAL A 171 10.58 2.08 18.88
N HIS A 172 9.38 2.08 19.48
CA HIS A 172 9.05 2.84 20.70
C HIS A 172 8.47 1.92 21.80
N PRO A 173 9.23 0.93 22.30
CA PRO A 173 8.70 -0.09 23.22
C PRO A 173 8.22 0.48 24.56
N ALA A 174 8.74 1.62 25.00
CA ALA A 174 8.41 2.22 26.29
C ALA A 174 7.09 3.01 26.28
N ASP A 175 6.66 3.55 25.14
CA ASP A 175 5.53 4.50 25.08
C ASP A 175 4.67 4.40 23.80
N SER A 176 4.80 3.33 23.01
CA SER A 176 4.04 3.13 21.75
C SER A 176 2.55 3.47 21.82
N THR A 177 1.87 3.15 22.92
CA THR A 177 0.43 3.43 23.11
C THR A 177 0.07 4.92 23.15
N GLN A 178 1.04 5.80 23.39
CA GLN A 178 0.87 7.27 23.44
C GLN A 178 1.30 7.95 22.13
N ARG A 179 1.74 7.17 21.13
CA ARG A 179 2.29 7.67 19.86
C ARG A 179 1.23 7.76 18.77
N TYR A 180 1.59 8.46 17.71
CA TYR A 180 0.88 8.48 16.43
C TYR A 180 1.80 7.82 15.41
N PRO A 181 1.52 6.57 14.98
CA PRO A 181 2.39 5.88 14.04
C PRO A 181 2.61 6.70 12.75
N HIS A 182 3.87 6.80 12.33
CA HIS A 182 4.29 7.66 11.22
C HIS A 182 5.27 6.96 10.27
N THR A 183 5.47 7.51 9.08
CA THR A 183 6.47 7.04 8.10
C THR A 183 7.87 6.92 8.69
N ASP A 184 8.26 7.83 9.59
CA ASP A 184 9.59 7.80 10.21
C ASP A 184 9.80 6.59 11.13
N ASP A 185 8.73 6.00 11.68
CA ASP A 185 8.84 4.76 12.46
C ASP A 185 9.35 3.61 11.57
N TYR A 186 8.90 3.55 10.31
CA TYR A 186 9.40 2.57 9.34
C TYR A 186 10.84 2.83 8.94
N ARG A 187 11.24 4.11 8.80
CA ARG A 187 12.64 4.48 8.54
C ARG A 187 13.54 4.01 9.68
N SER A 188 13.17 4.29 10.93
CA SER A 188 13.89 3.81 12.11
C SER A 188 13.89 2.28 12.21
N TYR A 189 12.78 1.62 11.88
CA TYR A 189 12.69 0.16 11.89
C TYR A 189 13.69 -0.49 10.93
N VAL A 190 13.74 -0.04 9.67
CA VAL A 190 14.67 -0.55 8.67
C VAL A 190 16.12 -0.17 9.00
N ALA A 191 16.36 1.05 9.46
CA ALA A 191 17.69 1.50 9.90
C ALA A 191 18.25 0.69 11.08
N SER A 192 17.38 0.09 11.91
CA SER A 192 17.76 -0.84 12.97
C SER A 192 18.13 -2.25 12.47
N GLY A 193 18.22 -2.46 11.15
CA GLY A 193 18.59 -3.73 10.52
C GLY A 193 17.44 -4.72 10.38
N ARG A 194 16.20 -4.32 10.70
CA ARG A 194 15.02 -5.18 10.57
C ARG A 194 14.49 -5.14 9.14
N SER A 195 14.17 -6.31 8.59
CA SER A 195 13.65 -6.43 7.24
C SER A 195 12.13 -6.29 7.21
N ILE A 196 11.61 -5.76 6.11
CA ILE A 196 10.19 -5.77 5.77
C ILE A 196 10.07 -6.45 4.41
N ARG A 197 9.19 -7.45 4.32
CA ARG A 197 8.82 -8.06 3.05
C ARG A 197 7.78 -7.19 2.39
N VAL A 198 7.96 -6.93 1.10
CA VAL A 198 7.04 -6.12 0.30
C VAL A 198 6.52 -6.90 -0.89
N PHE A 199 5.28 -6.59 -1.25
CA PHE A 199 4.58 -7.13 -2.41
C PHE A 199 4.30 -5.99 -3.36
N ARG A 200 4.62 -6.15 -4.65
CA ARG A 200 4.10 -5.25 -5.68
C ARG A 200 3.01 -5.96 -6.46
N ILE A 201 1.89 -5.28 -6.66
CA ILE A 201 0.70 -5.81 -7.35
C ILE A 201 0.44 -4.96 -8.58
N ARG A 202 0.43 -5.59 -9.76
CA ARG A 202 0.21 -4.96 -11.05
C ARG A 202 -1.24 -4.49 -11.22
N LEU A 203 -1.41 -3.27 -11.72
CA LEU A 203 -2.69 -2.60 -11.98
C LEU A 203 -2.69 -2.04 -13.42
N ALA A 204 -3.45 -2.67 -14.30
CA ALA A 204 -3.70 -2.17 -15.64
C ALA A 204 -4.57 -0.89 -15.61
N PRO A 205 -4.59 -0.08 -16.68
CA PRO A 205 -5.55 1.02 -16.81
C PRO A 205 -6.99 0.54 -16.58
N GLY A 206 -7.74 1.27 -15.75
CA GLY A 206 -9.09 0.91 -15.29
C GLY A 206 -9.13 -0.02 -14.08
N GLU A 207 -8.01 -0.63 -13.69
CA GLU A 207 -7.90 -1.37 -12.42
C GLU A 207 -7.47 -0.43 -11.28
N GLY A 208 -7.78 -0.84 -10.06
CA GLY A 208 -7.52 -0.09 -8.85
C GLY A 208 -7.38 -0.99 -7.64
N TYR A 209 -7.24 -0.37 -6.47
CA TYR A 209 -7.24 -1.06 -5.20
C TYR A 209 -8.10 -0.33 -4.16
N VAL A 210 -8.60 -1.09 -3.20
CA VAL A 210 -9.00 -0.58 -1.88
C VAL A 210 -8.04 -1.14 -0.85
N ALA A 211 -7.34 -0.26 -0.13
CA ALA A 211 -6.30 -0.67 0.83
C ALA A 211 -6.32 0.21 2.10
N PRO A 212 -6.00 -0.34 3.27
CA PRO A 212 -5.89 0.39 4.53
C PRO A 212 -4.51 1.09 4.60
N THR A 213 -4.29 2.11 3.76
CA THR A 213 -3.01 2.83 3.67
C THR A 213 -2.67 3.64 4.92
N GLU A 214 -3.66 3.89 5.78
CA GLU A 214 -3.51 4.38 7.14
C GLU A 214 -2.85 3.37 8.09
N TYR A 215 -2.87 2.08 7.77
CA TYR A 215 -2.41 1.01 8.67
C TYR A 215 -1.24 0.20 8.11
N LEU A 216 -1.16 0.09 6.78
CA LEU A 216 -0.12 -0.65 6.06
C LEU A 216 0.86 0.28 5.36
N LEU A 217 2.14 -0.07 5.41
CA LEU A 217 3.20 0.56 4.63
C LEU A 217 2.92 0.39 3.12
N HIS A 218 2.99 1.46 2.34
CA HIS A 218 2.68 1.40 0.91
C HIS A 218 3.34 2.51 0.08
N ASP A 219 3.33 2.36 -1.24
CA ASP A 219 3.46 3.44 -2.24
C ASP A 219 2.93 2.92 -3.58
N GLY A 220 2.82 3.78 -4.60
CA GLY A 220 2.76 3.37 -5.99
C GLY A 220 4.14 3.20 -6.62
N SER A 221 4.19 2.50 -7.75
CA SER A 221 5.39 2.34 -8.57
C SER A 221 5.04 2.24 -10.05
N THR A 222 5.96 2.65 -10.90
CA THR A 222 5.96 2.47 -12.37
C THR A 222 7.27 1.86 -12.85
N GLU A 223 8.03 1.24 -11.93
CA GLU A 223 9.31 0.60 -12.22
C GLU A 223 9.18 -0.41 -13.37
N ALA A 224 10.13 -0.37 -14.31
CA ALA A 224 10.16 -1.20 -15.51
C ALA A 224 9.00 -0.98 -16.51
N GLU A 225 8.16 0.04 -16.30
CA GLU A 225 7.15 0.48 -17.27
C GLU A 225 7.70 1.61 -18.16
N ASN A 226 7.32 1.60 -19.43
CA ASN A 226 7.77 2.59 -20.43
C ASN A 226 6.79 3.74 -20.64
N HIS A 227 5.61 3.69 -20.00
CA HIS A 227 4.56 4.69 -20.15
C HIS A 227 4.29 5.37 -18.80
N PRO A 228 3.96 6.68 -18.80
CA PRO A 228 3.51 7.34 -17.59
C PRO A 228 2.15 6.78 -17.15
N SER A 229 1.82 6.95 -15.88
CA SER A 229 0.51 6.59 -15.33
C SER A 229 -0.12 7.76 -14.60
N ALA A 230 -1.40 8.01 -14.84
CA ALA A 230 -2.24 8.86 -14.01
C ALA A 230 -3.03 8.00 -13.01
N ALA A 231 -3.22 8.49 -11.80
CA ALA A 231 -4.05 7.83 -10.80
C ALA A 231 -4.91 8.81 -10.03
N ALA A 232 -6.12 8.39 -9.68
CA ALA A 232 -7.04 9.13 -8.83
C ALA A 232 -7.24 8.43 -7.49
N PHE A 233 -7.45 9.20 -6.43
CA PHE A 233 -7.51 8.70 -5.06
C PHE A 233 -8.73 9.21 -4.29
N TRP A 234 -9.27 8.34 -3.45
CA TRP A 234 -10.35 8.66 -2.53
C TRP A 234 -10.09 8.02 -1.17
N LEU A 235 -10.59 8.64 -0.11
CA LEU A 235 -10.54 8.12 1.26
C LEU A 235 -11.95 7.88 1.78
N GLY A 236 -12.26 6.64 2.16
CA GLY A 236 -13.62 6.23 2.47
C GLY A 236 -13.71 5.00 3.36
N ARG A 237 -14.93 4.53 3.55
CA ARG A 237 -15.32 3.33 4.31
C ARG A 237 -15.94 2.32 3.36
N TRP A 238 -15.08 1.46 2.83
CA TRP A 238 -15.50 0.27 2.08
C TRP A 238 -15.28 -0.97 2.95
N PRO A 239 -16.33 -1.54 3.56
CA PRO A 239 -16.24 -2.87 4.13
C PRO A 239 -15.75 -3.93 3.14
N CYS A 240 -15.04 -4.93 3.65
CA CYS A 240 -14.61 -6.11 2.91
C CYS A 240 -15.73 -6.70 2.02
N GLY A 241 -15.43 -6.91 0.74
CA GLY A 241 -16.30 -7.64 -0.19
C GLY A 241 -17.45 -6.83 -0.80
N ILE A 242 -17.52 -5.52 -0.54
CA ILE A 242 -18.50 -4.63 -1.19
C ILE A 242 -18.22 -4.51 -2.69
N LEU A 243 -16.94 -4.46 -3.07
CA LEU A 243 -16.54 -4.36 -4.47
C LEU A 243 -16.15 -5.74 -5.03
N PRO A 244 -16.58 -6.08 -6.26
CA PRO A 244 -16.10 -7.28 -6.91
C PRO A 244 -14.57 -7.25 -7.03
N SER A 245 -13.91 -8.18 -6.33
CA SER A 245 -12.46 -8.30 -6.46
C SER A 245 -12.08 -9.07 -7.73
N LEU A 246 -11.02 -8.60 -8.40
CA LEU A 246 -10.48 -9.18 -9.63
C LEU A 246 -9.50 -10.33 -9.41
N ALA A 247 -8.89 -10.40 -8.22
CA ALA A 247 -7.92 -11.45 -7.91
C ALA A 247 -8.65 -12.71 -7.43
#